data_AF-A0A975XXD4-F1
#
_entry.id   AF-A0A975XXD4-F1
#
_cell.length_a   1.000
_cell.length_b   1.000
_cell.length_c   1.000
_cell.angle_alpha   90.00
_cell.angle_beta   90.00
_cell.angle_gamma   90.00
#
_symmetry.space_group_name_H-M   'P 1'
#
loop_
_entity.id
_entity.type
_entity.pdbx_description
1 polymer ?
#
loop_
_entity_poly.entity_id
_entity_poly.type
_entity_poly.pdbx_seq_one_letter_code
_entity_poly.pdbx_strand_id
1 'polypeptide(L)' 'MKTPPSTMRAVVLQGPGGPEALEVRHLPVPQPVPGKKVVRLLHEDEGGARTGRRDHGDLDRNGARA' A
#
# COMPACT_ATOMS: atom_id res chain seq x y z
N MET A 1 -24.79 15.04 0.67
CA MET A 1 -23.31 15.04 0.64
C MET A 1 -22.82 14.31 1.87
N LYS A 2 -21.80 13.44 1.78
CA LYS A 2 -21.23 12.80 2.98
C LYS A 2 -20.24 13.77 3.64
N THR A 3 -20.46 14.08 4.90
CA THR A 3 -19.51 14.85 5.71
C THR A 3 -18.32 13.97 6.06
N PRO A 4 -17.07 14.40 5.83
CA PRO A 4 -15.90 13.64 6.25
C PRO A 4 -15.81 13.55 7.78
N PRO A 5 -15.22 12.47 8.33
CA PRO A 5 -15.01 12.35 9.78
C PRO A 5 -14.05 13.44 10.29
N SER A 6 -14.00 13.64 11.61
CA SER A 6 -13.05 14.58 12.23
C SER A 6 -11.60 14.09 12.16
N THR A 7 -11.38 12.77 12.08
CA THR A 7 -10.05 12.14 12.00
C THR A 7 -9.98 11.09 10.89
N MET A 8 -8.78 10.87 10.35
CA MET A 8 -8.44 9.82 9.41
C MET A 8 -7.27 8.97 9.92
N ARG A 9 -7.15 7.75 9.39
CA ARG A 9 -5.93 6.95 9.52
C ARG A 9 -4.97 7.31 8.39
N ALA A 10 -3.71 7.54 8.73
CA ALA A 10 -2.67 7.85 7.77
C ALA A 10 -1.37 7.15 8.16
N VAL A 11 -0.56 6.81 7.14
CA VAL A 11 0.81 6.34 7.36
C VAL A 11 1.69 7.57 7.55
N VAL A 12 2.44 7.60 8.65
CA VAL A 12 3.36 8.68 9.01
C VAL A 12 4.77 8.10 9.11
N LEU A 13 5.74 8.86 8.61
CA LEU A 13 7.16 8.59 8.84
C LEU A 13 7.58 9.20 10.17
N GLN A 14 8.05 8.37 11.11
CA GLN A 14 8.54 8.85 12.42
C GLN A 14 9.96 9.42 12.35
N GLY A 15 10.69 9.08 11.31
CA GLY A 15 12.04 9.56 11.03
C GLY A 15 12.58 8.93 9.75
N PRO A 16 13.81 9.25 9.34
CA PRO A 16 14.50 8.54 8.28
C PRO A 16 14.66 7.05 8.63
N GLY A 17 14.46 6.15 7.67
CA GLY A 17 14.58 4.70 7.90
C GLY A 17 13.93 3.85 6.81
N GLY A 18 13.89 2.53 7.01
CA GLY A 18 13.17 1.59 6.17
C GLY A 18 11.67 1.52 6.49
N PRO A 19 10.95 0.50 6.00
CA PRO A 19 9.51 0.33 6.24
C PRO A 19 9.10 0.32 7.72
N GLU A 20 10.01 -0.08 8.60
CA GLU A 20 9.83 -0.04 10.06
C GLU A 20 9.64 1.37 10.63
N ALA A 21 10.05 2.42 9.90
CA ALA A 21 9.82 3.81 10.28
C ALA A 21 8.39 4.31 9.95
N LEU A 22 7.59 3.50 9.25
CA LEU A 22 6.21 3.80 8.91
C LEU A 22 5.25 3.35 10.02
N GLU A 23 4.42 4.28 10.49
CA GLU A 23 3.40 4.00 11.51
C GLU A 23 2.02 4.45 11.04
N VAL A 24 0.98 3.65 11.32
CA VAL A 24 -0.40 4.09 11.08
C VAL A 24 -0.92 4.86 12.29
N ARG A 25 -1.25 6.13 12.11
CA ARG A 25 -1.75 7.03 13.15
C ARG A 25 -3.11 7.63 12.80
N HIS A 26 -3.83 8.07 13.83
CA HIS A 26 -5.04 8.86 13.68
C HIS A 26 -4.68 10.34 13.66
N LEU A 27 -5.00 11.03 12.57
CA LEU A 27 -4.72 12.45 12.36
C LEU A 27 -6.01 13.19 11.99
N PRO A 28 -6.11 14.51 12.20
CA PRO A 28 -7.24 15.29 11.71
C PRO A 28 -7.41 15.16 10.19
N VAL A 29 -8.66 15.15 9.71
CA VAL A 29 -8.90 15.27 8.27
C VAL A 29 -8.49 16.67 7.80
N PRO A 30 -7.69 16.80 6.73
CA PRO A 30 -7.26 18.10 6.24
C PRO A 30 -8.46 18.94 5.75
N GLN A 31 -8.49 20.21 6.10
CA GLN A 31 -9.47 21.14 5.57
C GLN A 31 -9.08 21.56 4.14
N PRO A 32 -9.98 21.44 3.16
CA PRO A 32 -9.68 21.88 1.80
C PRO A 32 -9.68 23.40 1.72
N VAL A 33 -8.64 23.97 1.11
CA VAL A 33 -8.63 25.39 0.68
C VAL A 33 -9.48 25.58 -0.59
N PRO A 34 -9.87 26.81 -0.96
CA PRO A 34 -10.64 27.05 -2.18
C PRO A 34 -10.02 26.38 -3.41
N GLY A 35 -10.86 25.68 -4.19
CA GLY A 35 -10.44 24.92 -5.37
C GLY A 35 -9.89 23.51 -5.08
N LYS A 36 -9.83 23.07 -3.82
CA LYS A 36 -9.45 21.70 -3.43
C LYS A 36 -10.66 20.93 -2.91
N LYS A 37 -10.54 19.59 -2.90
CA LYS A 37 -11.57 18.67 -2.38
C LYS A 37 -10.91 17.62 -1.49
N VAL A 38 -11.66 17.13 -0.50
CA VAL A 38 -11.29 15.94 0.29
C VAL A 38 -11.85 14.71 -0.42
N VAL A 39 -11.04 13.66 -0.55
CA VAL A 39 -11.42 12.40 -1.20
C VAL A 39 -11.21 11.25 -0.22
N ARG A 40 -12.15 10.29 -0.22
CA ARG A 40 -12.00 9.03 0.53
C ARG A 40 -11.14 8.07 -0.29
N LEU A 41 -10.00 7.67 0.26
CA LEU A 41 -9.19 6.62 -0.34
C LEU A 41 -9.87 5.27 -0.14
N LEU A 42 -10.03 4.53 -1.22
CA LEU A 42 -10.41 3.13 -1.24
C LEU A 42 -9.17 2.34 -1.65
N HIS A 43 -8.93 1.21 -1.01
CA HIS A 43 -7.96 0.25 -1.48
C HIS A 43 -8.66 -0.88 -2.22
N GLU A 44 -8.11 -1.28 -3.35
CA GLU A 44 -8.35 -2.59 -3.95
C GLU A 44 -7.03 -3.34 -3.82
N ASP A 45 -7.04 -4.42 -3.06
CA ASP A 45 -5.84 -5.21 -2.81
C ASP A 45 -5.61 -6.17 -3.99
N GLU A 46 -4.77 -5.78 -4.95
CA GLU A 46 -4.34 -6.64 -6.06
C GLU A 46 -2.88 -7.12 -5.91
N GLY A 47 -2.37 -7.32 -4.69
CA GLY A 47 -0.94 -7.61 -4.53
C GLY A 47 -0.49 -8.24 -3.23
N GLY A 48 -1.04 -9.41 -2.87
CA GLY A 48 -0.69 -10.10 -1.62
C GLY A 48 -0.36 -11.60 -1.71
N ALA A 49 -0.24 -12.20 -2.90
CA ALA A 49 0.14 -13.61 -3.02
C ALA A 49 1.04 -13.88 -4.24
N ARG A 50 2.28 -13.41 -4.20
CA ARG A 50 3.36 -14.08 -4.94
C ARG A 50 4.18 -14.95 -3.99
N THR A 51 3.51 -15.92 -3.37
CA THR A 51 4.17 -17.11 -2.82
C THR A 51 3.98 -18.30 -3.76
N GLY A 52 4.05 -18.04 -5.06
CA GLY A 52 4.31 -19.10 -6.04
C GLY A 52 5.81 -19.29 -6.08
N ARG A 53 6.31 -20.27 -5.32
CA ARG A 53 7.61 -20.91 -5.53
C ARG A 53 7.83 -20.99 -7.04
N ARG A 54 8.73 -20.18 -7.58
CA ARG A 54 9.27 -20.47 -8.91
C ARG A 54 10.10 -21.72 -8.68
N ASP A 55 9.47 -22.87 -8.89
CA ASP A 55 10.20 -24.09 -9.17
C ASP A 55 11.02 -23.76 -10.42
N HIS A 56 12.26 -23.30 -10.19
CA HIS A 56 13.33 -23.44 -11.16
C HIS A 56 13.51 -24.95 -11.31
N GLY A 57 12.63 -25.57 -12.11
CA GLY A 57 12.97 -26.80 -12.77
C GLY A 57 14.25 -26.50 -13.53
N ASP A 58 15.34 -27.13 -13.10
CA ASP A 58 16.59 -27.18 -13.84
C ASP A 58 16.25 -27.61 -15.27
N LEU A 59 16.20 -26.63 -16.17
CA LEU A 59 16.34 -26.91 -17.58
C LEU A 59 17.79 -27.35 -17.75
N ASP A 60 18.00 -28.60 -18.13
CA ASP A 60 19.30 -28.96 -18.67
C ASP A 60 19.57 -28.15 -19.95
N ARG A 61 20.82 -28.16 -20.42
CA ARG A 61 21.24 -27.38 -21.60
C ARG A 61 20.48 -27.70 -22.89
N ASN A 62 19.63 -28.75 -22.92
CA ASN A 62 18.93 -29.23 -24.12
C ASN A 62 17.41 -29.06 -24.07
N GLY A 63 16.83 -28.52 -23.00
CA GLY A 63 15.46 -27.99 -23.01
C GLY A 63 14.32 -29.01 -23.16
N ALA A 64 14.49 -30.25 -22.70
CA ALA A 64 13.40 -31.23 -22.62
C ALA A 64 13.02 -31.53 -21.15
N ARG A 65 11.71 -31.61 -20.85
CA ARG A 65 11.22 -32.01 -19.52
C ARG A 65 11.43 -33.53 -19.34
N ALA A 66 11.93 -33.93 -18.17
CA ALA A 66 11.90 -35.32 -17.70
C ALA A 66 10.46 -35.80 -17.44
#